data_AF-A0AAV8XYQ5-F1
#
_entry.id   AF-A0AAV8XYQ5-F1
#
_cell.length_a   1.000
_cell.length_b   1.000
_cell.length_c   1.000
_cell.angle_alpha   90.00
_cell.angle_beta   90.00
_cell.angle_gamma   90.00
#
_symmetry.space_group_name_H-M   'P 1'
#
loop_
_entity.id
_entity.type
_entity.pdbx_description
1 polymer ?
#
loop_
_entity_poly.entity_id
_entity_poly.type
_entity_poly.pdbx_seq_one_letter_code
_entity_poly.pdbx_strand_id
1 'polypeptide(L)'
;MLENESVRAAAGRYNVPRSTLRRYIEKVSNKYSDLFTVSDENLQETIQQVGSYTACAVKQVFSVEQERALVSYAKKYSDHYYGLNITELRELAYQFGKKIQVKYPSKWDEDKMSGRDWYYGFMRRHQELSLRTPEQTTLHRVKSFSEENVQVFFRNLDAVLSEYPYQAADIWNMDETGFSTVPTNIGKVISTRGMRRVGQISAQERGSMIRMALAVSADGNSIPPFFSVR
;
A
#
# COMPACT_ATOMS: atom_id res chain seq x y z
N MET A 1 -28.70 -18.43 32.42
CA MET A 1 -27.66 -19.39 32.81
C MET A 1 -28.19 -20.80 32.63
N LEU A 2 -27.90 -21.44 31.51
CA LEU A 2 -28.00 -22.89 31.40
C LEU A 2 -26.58 -23.42 31.54
N GLU A 3 -26.40 -24.21 32.59
CA GLU A 3 -25.22 -25.02 32.90
C GLU A 3 -23.99 -24.24 33.39
N ASN A 4 -23.41 -24.71 34.49
CA ASN A 4 -22.20 -24.21 35.13
C ASN A 4 -20.95 -24.54 34.27
N GLU A 5 -21.05 -24.32 32.96
CA GLU A 5 -20.07 -24.68 31.95
C GLU A 5 -18.86 -23.72 32.02
N SER A 6 -17.66 -24.28 31.97
CA SER A 6 -16.46 -23.46 31.84
C SER A 6 -16.47 -22.69 30.51
N VAL A 7 -15.89 -21.48 30.48
CA VAL A 7 -15.74 -20.67 29.25
C VAL A 7 -15.08 -21.46 28.11
N ARG A 8 -14.25 -22.46 28.44
CA ARG A 8 -13.61 -23.34 27.45
C ARG A 8 -14.60 -24.34 26.84
N ALA A 9 -15.47 -24.94 27.66
CA ALA A 9 -16.51 -25.86 27.21
C ALA A 9 -17.53 -25.14 26.32
N ALA A 10 -18.02 -23.98 26.78
CA ALA A 10 -18.94 -23.15 26.00
C ALA A 10 -18.32 -22.68 24.68
N ALA A 11 -17.05 -22.23 24.68
CA ALA A 11 -16.36 -21.83 23.45
C ALA A 11 -16.26 -22.97 22.43
N GLY A 12 -16.01 -24.21 22.89
CA GLY A 12 -15.97 -25.39 22.02
C GLY A 12 -17.36 -25.77 21.49
N ARG A 13 -18.38 -25.74 22.34
CA ARG A 13 -19.77 -26.10 21.98
C ARG A 13 -20.37 -25.16 20.94
N TYR A 14 -20.15 -23.86 21.10
CA TYR A 14 -20.69 -22.83 20.19
C TYR A 14 -19.72 -22.43 19.07
N ASN A 15 -18.57 -23.10 18.95
CA ASN A 15 -17.54 -22.83 17.94
C ASN A 15 -17.12 -21.35 17.88
N VAL A 16 -16.97 -20.70 19.04
CA VAL A 16 -16.53 -19.31 19.17
C VAL A 16 -15.11 -19.29 19.73
N PRO A 17 -14.18 -18.47 19.19
CA PRO A 17 -12.83 -18.38 19.75
C PRO A 17 -12.86 -18.00 21.24
N ARG A 18 -12.12 -18.73 22.08
CA ARG A 18 -12.10 -18.52 23.53
C ARG A 18 -11.77 -17.08 23.93
N SER A 19 -10.83 -16.44 23.22
CA SER A 19 -10.47 -15.03 23.43
C SER A 19 -11.63 -14.08 23.18
N THR A 20 -12.44 -14.39 22.17
CA THR A 20 -13.63 -13.64 21.79
C THR A 20 -14.69 -13.79 22.86
N LEU A 21 -15.05 -15.02 23.22
CA LEU A 21 -16.07 -15.30 24.25
C LEU A 21 -15.71 -14.65 25.61
N ARG A 22 -14.45 -14.78 26.04
CA ARG A 22 -13.96 -14.17 27.29
C ARG A 22 -14.11 -12.64 27.28
N ARG A 23 -13.77 -11.98 26.16
CA ARG A 23 -13.90 -10.53 25.99
C ARG A 23 -15.35 -10.06 26.10
N TYR A 24 -16.31 -10.82 25.55
CA TYR A 24 -17.73 -10.48 25.65
C TYR A 24 -18.24 -10.65 27.10
N ILE A 25 -17.89 -11.74 27.77
CA ILE A 25 -18.28 -12.00 29.18
C ILE A 25 -17.79 -10.88 30.10
N GLU A 26 -16.52 -10.49 29.98
CA GLU A 26 -15.93 -9.42 30.80
C GLU A 26 -16.65 -8.08 30.60
N LYS A 27 -17.01 -7.73 29.36
CA LYS A 27 -17.75 -6.49 29.08
C LYS A 27 -19.18 -6.51 29.59
N VAL A 28 -19.87 -7.65 29.52
CA VAL A 28 -21.23 -7.79 30.06
C VAL A 28 -21.19 -7.72 31.58
N SER A 29 -20.24 -8.43 32.21
CA SER A 29 -20.05 -8.41 33.67
C SER A 29 -19.66 -7.04 34.22
N ASN A 30 -18.93 -6.23 33.45
CA ASN A 30 -18.58 -4.86 33.85
C ASN A 30 -19.75 -3.89 33.68
N LYS A 31 -20.70 -4.18 32.78
CA LYS A 31 -21.82 -3.28 32.44
C LYS A 31 -23.07 -3.56 33.27
N TYR A 32 -23.30 -4.81 33.64
CA TYR A 32 -24.48 -5.24 34.40
C TYR A 32 -24.04 -5.98 35.67
N SER A 33 -24.43 -5.45 36.83
CA SER A 33 -24.12 -6.06 38.13
C SER A 33 -24.92 -7.33 38.38
N ASP A 34 -26.11 -7.43 37.80
CA ASP A 34 -26.98 -8.59 37.89
C ASP A 34 -27.41 -9.03 36.49
N LEU A 35 -26.84 -10.14 36.01
CA LEU A 35 -27.11 -10.68 34.68
C LEU A 35 -28.51 -11.30 34.56
N PHE A 36 -29.21 -11.54 35.66
CA PHE A 36 -30.53 -12.19 35.66
C PHE A 36 -31.70 -11.24 35.38
N THR A 37 -31.47 -9.93 35.44
CA THR A 37 -32.47 -8.88 35.17
C THR A 37 -32.28 -8.20 33.82
N VAL A 38 -31.25 -8.58 33.06
CA VAL A 38 -30.97 -8.00 31.73
C VAL A 38 -31.83 -8.69 30.69
N SER A 39 -32.66 -7.93 29.97
CA SER A 39 -33.46 -8.46 28.86
C SER A 39 -32.55 -8.93 27.71
N ASP A 40 -33.04 -9.90 26.95
CA ASP A 40 -32.33 -10.43 25.79
C ASP A 40 -32.05 -9.32 24.75
N GLU A 41 -32.91 -8.31 24.64
CA GLU A 41 -32.67 -7.16 23.76
C GLU A 41 -31.44 -6.35 24.19
N ASN A 42 -31.26 -6.11 25.50
CA ASN A 42 -30.15 -5.34 26.04
C ASN A 42 -28.81 -6.11 25.93
N LEU A 43 -28.86 -7.44 26.05
CA LEU A 43 -27.71 -8.30 25.78
C LEU A 43 -27.34 -8.28 24.31
N GLN A 44 -28.33 -8.36 23.41
CA GLN A 44 -28.12 -8.33 21.97
C GLN A 44 -27.58 -6.98 21.50
N GLU A 45 -28.07 -5.86 22.06
CA GLU A 45 -27.54 -4.52 21.80
C GLU A 45 -26.09 -4.38 22.31
N THR A 46 -25.79 -4.89 23.49
CA THR A 46 -24.43 -4.87 24.04
C THR A 46 -23.49 -5.73 23.20
N ILE A 47 -23.93 -6.89 22.71
CA ILE A 47 -23.16 -7.75 21.80
C ILE A 47 -22.98 -7.05 20.44
N GLN A 48 -24.00 -6.38 19.92
CA GLN A 48 -23.86 -5.54 18.72
C GLN A 48 -22.88 -4.39 18.95
N GLN A 49 -22.88 -3.70 20.09
CA GLN A 49 -21.89 -2.67 20.39
C GLN A 49 -20.45 -3.22 20.48
N VAL A 50 -20.28 -4.48 20.93
CA VAL A 50 -18.96 -5.09 21.11
C VAL A 50 -18.45 -5.80 19.85
N GLY A 51 -19.36 -6.34 19.04
CA GLY A 51 -19.07 -7.04 17.79
C GLY A 51 -19.16 -6.16 16.55
N SER A 52 -19.85 -5.04 16.65
CA SER A 52 -19.95 -4.12 15.54
C SER A 52 -18.69 -3.26 15.46
N TYR A 53 -17.93 -3.55 14.42
CA TYR A 53 -16.98 -2.62 13.83
C TYR A 53 -17.65 -1.32 13.32
N THR A 54 -18.96 -1.10 13.51
CA THR A 54 -19.63 0.20 13.29
C THR A 54 -19.17 1.30 14.24
N ALA A 55 -18.42 0.99 15.30
CA ALA A 55 -17.63 2.00 16.01
C ALA A 55 -16.55 2.68 15.12
N CYS A 56 -16.30 2.19 13.89
CA CYS A 56 -15.52 2.91 12.89
C CYS A 56 -16.25 4.12 12.29
N ALA A 57 -17.59 4.16 12.31
CA ALA A 57 -18.36 5.35 11.90
C ALA A 57 -18.29 6.46 12.96
N VAL A 58 -18.23 6.09 14.25
CA VAL A 58 -18.17 7.02 15.39
C VAL A 58 -16.79 7.70 15.55
N LYS A 59 -15.77 7.28 14.78
CA LYS A 59 -14.43 7.88 14.76
C LYS A 59 -14.07 8.54 13.43
N GLN A 60 -15.05 8.90 12.61
CA GLN A 60 -14.79 9.75 11.44
C GLN A 60 -14.53 11.18 11.92
N VAL A 61 -13.24 11.55 11.88
CA VAL A 61 -12.78 12.91 12.16
C VAL A 61 -13.24 13.88 11.07
N PHE A 62 -13.35 13.41 9.83
CA PHE A 62 -13.73 14.23 8.67
C PHE A 62 -15.08 13.82 8.11
N SER A 63 -15.83 14.81 7.59
CA SER A 63 -17.03 14.55 6.80
C SER A 63 -16.68 13.86 5.47
N VAL A 64 -17.68 13.28 4.82
CA VAL A 64 -17.49 12.61 3.51
C VAL A 64 -16.93 13.58 2.47
N GLU A 65 -17.38 14.84 2.48
CA GLU A 65 -16.90 15.88 1.57
C GLU A 65 -15.45 16.27 1.85
N GLN A 66 -15.09 16.39 3.13
CA GLN A 66 -13.73 16.67 3.58
C GLN A 66 -12.76 15.53 3.23
N GLU A 67 -13.19 14.28 3.42
CA GLU A 67 -12.39 13.12 2.99
C GLU A 67 -12.23 13.10 1.47
N ARG A 68 -13.28 13.42 0.71
CA ARG A 68 -13.19 13.51 -0.77
C ARG A 68 -12.20 14.58 -1.22
N ALA A 69 -12.13 15.73 -0.52
CA ALA A 69 -11.13 16.75 -0.79
C ALA A 69 -9.70 16.22 -0.56
N LEU A 70 -9.46 15.53 0.56
CA LEU A 70 -8.17 14.87 0.83
C LEU A 70 -7.81 13.82 -0.23
N VAL A 71 -8.77 13.01 -0.67
CA VAL A 71 -8.57 12.03 -1.74
C VAL A 71 -8.21 12.70 -3.06
N SER A 72 -8.91 13.79 -3.42
CA SER A 72 -8.64 14.54 -4.66
C SER A 72 -7.23 15.16 -4.64
N TYR A 73 -6.80 15.65 -3.48
CA TYR A 73 -5.46 16.18 -3.29
C TYR A 73 -4.40 15.08 -3.43
N ALA A 74 -4.63 13.92 -2.81
CA ALA A 74 -3.71 12.79 -2.89
C ALA A 74 -3.53 12.27 -4.33
N LYS A 75 -4.62 12.23 -5.12
CA LYS A 75 -4.58 11.88 -6.55
C LYS A 75 -3.75 12.89 -7.34
N LYS A 76 -4.02 14.19 -7.17
CA LYS A 76 -3.25 15.26 -7.84
C LYS A 76 -1.75 15.19 -7.51
N TYR A 77 -1.40 14.88 -6.27
CA TYR A 77 0.00 14.75 -5.85
C TYR A 77 0.68 13.55 -6.51
N SER A 78 -0.02 12.41 -6.59
CA SER A 78 0.44 11.21 -7.29
C SER A 78 0.73 11.44 -8.78
N ASP A 79 -0.05 12.28 -9.46
CA ASP A 79 0.15 12.57 -10.89
C ASP A 79 1.44 13.37 -11.16
N HIS A 80 1.99 14.06 -10.16
CA HIS A 80 3.23 14.84 -10.28
C HIS A 80 4.48 14.03 -9.88
N TYR A 81 4.43 12.70 -9.99
CA TYR A 81 5.54 11.77 -9.66
C TYR A 81 6.00 11.75 -8.20
N TYR A 82 5.23 12.32 -7.27
CA TYR A 82 5.47 12.24 -5.83
C TYR A 82 4.29 11.55 -5.17
N GLY A 83 4.46 10.28 -4.77
CA GLY A 83 3.47 9.60 -3.93
C GLY A 83 3.53 10.12 -2.49
N LEU A 84 2.37 10.27 -1.85
CA LEU A 84 2.30 10.56 -0.41
C LEU A 84 2.60 9.30 0.39
N ASN A 85 3.57 9.38 1.30
CA ASN A 85 3.84 8.30 2.24
C ASN A 85 2.80 8.26 3.38
N ILE A 86 2.75 7.17 4.15
CA ILE A 86 1.77 7.01 5.25
C ILE A 86 1.89 8.15 6.27
N THR A 87 3.11 8.57 6.59
CA THR A 87 3.37 9.64 7.56
C THR A 87 2.91 10.99 7.02
N GLU A 88 3.24 11.34 5.78
CA GLU A 88 2.81 12.54 5.08
C GLU A 88 1.30 12.62 4.95
N LEU A 89 0.62 11.51 4.61
CA LEU A 89 -0.84 11.49 4.59
C LEU A 89 -1.42 11.72 5.99
N ARG A 90 -0.77 11.19 7.04
CA ARG A 90 -1.19 11.37 8.42
C ARG A 90 -0.94 12.80 8.92
N GLU A 91 0.16 13.42 8.53
CA GLU A 91 0.50 14.82 8.79
C GLU A 91 -0.43 15.76 8.02
N LEU A 92 -0.69 15.47 6.74
CA LEU A 92 -1.64 16.22 5.91
C LEU A 92 -3.03 16.20 6.54
N ALA A 93 -3.47 15.05 7.04
CA ALA A 93 -4.73 14.93 7.77
C ALA A 93 -4.75 15.80 9.03
N TYR A 94 -3.65 15.83 9.80
CA TYR A 94 -3.54 16.71 10.96
C TYR A 94 -3.61 18.20 10.57
N GLN A 95 -2.81 18.63 9.59
CA GLN A 95 -2.78 20.01 9.10
C GLN A 95 -4.15 20.45 8.56
N PHE A 96 -4.82 19.56 7.82
CA PHE A 96 -6.14 19.78 7.28
C PHE A 96 -7.20 19.92 8.38
N GLY A 97 -7.16 19.02 9.37
CA GLY A 97 -8.03 19.10 10.56
C GLY A 97 -7.83 20.38 11.37
N LYS A 98 -6.58 20.82 11.54
CA LYS A 98 -6.25 22.08 12.22
C LYS A 98 -6.74 23.31 11.45
N LYS A 99 -6.62 23.30 10.11
CA LYS A 99 -7.07 24.40 9.26
C LYS A 99 -8.60 24.54 9.23
N ILE A 100 -9.32 23.42 9.21
CA ILE A 100 -10.79 23.41 9.22
C ILE A 100 -11.36 23.47 10.65
N GLN A 101 -10.50 23.43 11.67
CA GLN A 101 -10.87 23.46 13.09
C GLN A 101 -11.85 22.34 13.48
N VAL A 102 -11.65 21.14 12.92
CA VAL A 102 -12.48 19.98 13.24
C VAL A 102 -12.05 19.37 14.57
N LYS A 103 -12.98 18.80 15.34
CA LYS A 103 -12.65 18.08 16.57
C LYS A 103 -11.95 16.77 16.22
N TYR A 104 -10.69 16.64 16.60
CA TYR A 104 -9.87 15.44 16.45
C TYR A 104 -9.27 15.00 17.81
N PRO A 105 -8.74 13.76 17.91
CA PRO A 105 -8.14 13.27 19.15
C PRO A 105 -6.93 14.10 19.60
N SER A 106 -6.80 14.40 20.90
CA SER A 106 -5.70 15.21 21.46
C SER A 106 -4.30 14.69 21.15
N LYS A 107 -4.14 13.36 21.03
CA LYS A 107 -2.89 12.73 20.61
C LYS A 107 -2.37 13.22 19.25
N TRP A 108 -3.24 13.73 18.38
CA TRP A 108 -2.80 14.27 17.08
C TRP A 108 -1.99 15.56 17.25
N ASP A 109 -2.25 16.37 18.27
CA ASP A 109 -1.47 17.58 18.56
C ASP A 109 -0.09 17.23 19.15
N GLU A 110 -0.02 16.19 19.97
CA GLU A 110 1.24 15.69 20.53
C GLU A 110 2.16 15.11 19.44
N ASP A 111 1.61 14.23 18.60
CA ASP A 111 2.35 13.54 17.54
C ASP A 111 2.50 14.38 16.26
N LYS A 112 1.80 15.52 16.17
CA LYS A 112 1.65 16.36 14.95
C LYS A 112 1.18 15.60 13.71
N MET A 113 0.50 14.46 13.90
CA MET A 113 -0.01 13.62 12.84
C MET A 113 -1.22 12.81 13.30
N SER A 114 -2.05 12.36 12.37
CA SER A 114 -3.20 11.51 12.70
C SER A 114 -2.80 10.13 13.19
N GLY A 115 -3.66 9.46 13.96
CA GLY A 115 -3.41 8.10 14.45
C GLY A 115 -3.43 7.03 13.33
N ARG A 116 -2.77 5.89 13.55
CA ARG A 116 -2.77 4.76 12.60
C ARG A 116 -4.18 4.20 12.36
N ASP A 117 -5.03 4.19 13.39
CA ASP A 117 -6.42 3.74 13.27
C ASP A 117 -7.23 4.60 12.29
N TRP A 118 -6.99 5.91 12.30
CA TRP A 118 -7.62 6.82 11.35
C TRP A 118 -7.18 6.50 9.92
N TYR A 119 -5.88 6.30 9.70
CA TYR A 119 -5.34 5.91 8.39
C TYR A 119 -5.99 4.62 7.86
N TYR A 120 -6.03 3.56 8.67
CA TYR A 120 -6.65 2.29 8.24
C TYR A 120 -8.15 2.43 7.98
N GLY A 121 -8.85 3.27 8.76
CA GLY A 121 -10.25 3.60 8.51
C GLY A 121 -10.45 4.35 7.21
N PHE A 122 -9.64 5.38 6.95
CA PHE A 122 -9.66 6.20 5.74
C PHE A 122 -9.41 5.34 4.49
N MET A 123 -8.35 4.52 4.50
CA MET A 123 -8.03 3.63 3.38
C MET A 123 -9.11 2.57 3.12
N ARG A 124 -9.82 2.12 4.16
CA ARG A 124 -10.92 1.15 4.00
C ARG A 124 -12.15 1.79 3.33
N ARG A 125 -12.43 3.06 3.62
CA ARG A 125 -13.53 3.82 3.02
C ARG A 125 -13.24 4.22 1.58
N HIS A 126 -12.00 4.55 1.28
CA HIS A 126 -11.56 5.02 -0.03
C HIS A 126 -10.70 3.97 -0.74
N GLN A 127 -11.33 2.87 -1.17
CA GLN A 127 -10.66 1.75 -1.86
C GLN A 127 -10.06 2.13 -3.23
N GLU A 128 -10.39 3.33 -3.72
CA GLU A 128 -9.74 3.98 -4.85
C GLU A 128 -8.29 4.40 -4.59
N LEU A 129 -7.89 4.49 -3.31
CA LEU A 129 -6.52 4.74 -2.89
C LEU A 129 -5.87 3.45 -2.43
N SER A 130 -4.62 3.27 -2.83
CA SER A 130 -3.75 2.20 -2.33
C SER A 130 -2.33 2.74 -2.29
N LEU A 131 -1.66 2.61 -1.15
CA LEU A 131 -0.20 2.77 -1.02
C LEU A 131 0.49 1.95 -2.16
N ARG A 132 1.59 2.36 -2.87
CA ARG A 132 2.59 1.62 -3.76
C ARG A 132 3.97 1.75 -3.12
N THR A 133 4.91 0.79 -3.27
CA THR A 133 6.33 1.20 -3.24
C THR A 133 6.65 1.85 -4.57
N PRO A 134 7.26 3.03 -4.57
CA PRO A 134 7.79 3.61 -5.80
C PRO A 134 8.90 2.72 -6.38
N GLU A 135 8.96 2.56 -7.70
CA GLU A 135 10.18 2.02 -8.33
C GLU A 135 11.33 2.99 -8.16
N GLN A 136 12.52 2.46 -7.91
CA GLN A 136 13.76 3.21 -8.08
C GLN A 136 13.98 3.46 -9.58
N THR A 137 13.27 4.45 -10.11
CA THR A 137 13.72 5.12 -11.32
C THR A 137 14.72 6.16 -10.86
N THR A 138 16.00 5.98 -11.22
CA THR A 138 17.01 6.98 -10.90
C THR A 138 16.62 8.32 -11.52
N LEU A 139 16.82 9.43 -10.79
CA LEU A 139 16.55 10.79 -11.30
C LEU A 139 17.20 11.05 -12.67
N HIS A 140 18.34 10.40 -12.93
CA HIS A 140 19.00 10.40 -14.24
C HIS A 140 18.13 9.82 -15.35
N ARG A 141 17.44 8.69 -15.14
CA ARG A 141 16.52 8.13 -16.14
C ARG A 141 15.34 9.06 -16.42
N VAL A 142 14.75 9.69 -15.39
CA VAL A 142 13.65 10.65 -15.57
C VAL A 142 14.12 11.89 -16.33
N LYS A 143 15.29 12.44 -15.98
CA LYS A 143 15.86 13.61 -16.68
C LYS A 143 16.32 13.28 -18.10
N SER A 144 16.82 12.07 -18.34
CA SER A 144 17.18 11.59 -19.68
C SER A 144 15.95 11.34 -20.55
N PHE A 145 14.78 11.09 -19.96
CA PHE A 145 13.50 10.92 -20.66
C PHE A 145 12.76 12.26 -20.82
N SER A 146 13.47 13.31 -21.24
CA SER A 146 12.85 14.59 -21.62
C SER A 146 12.43 14.57 -23.09
N GLU A 147 11.45 15.40 -23.45
CA GLU A 147 10.98 15.50 -24.83
C GLU A 147 12.12 15.84 -25.80
N GLU A 148 12.99 16.77 -25.40
CA GLU A 148 14.14 17.20 -26.20
C GLU A 148 15.12 16.05 -26.42
N ASN A 149 15.43 15.28 -25.37
CA ASN A 149 16.35 14.14 -25.46
C ASN A 149 15.78 13.02 -26.33
N VAL A 150 14.48 12.75 -26.21
CA VAL A 150 13.79 11.77 -27.06
C VAL A 150 13.76 12.22 -28.52
N GLN A 151 13.47 13.49 -28.79
CA GLN A 151 13.50 14.05 -30.14
C GLN A 151 14.89 13.99 -30.77
N VAL A 152 15.95 14.32 -30.01
CA VAL A 152 17.33 14.22 -30.50
C VAL A 152 17.70 12.77 -30.82
N PHE A 153 17.31 11.81 -29.97
CA PHE A 153 17.54 10.39 -30.22
C PHE A 153 16.89 9.93 -31.54
N PHE A 154 15.60 10.19 -31.73
CA PHE A 154 14.89 9.74 -32.94
C PHE A 154 15.37 10.46 -34.19
N ARG A 155 15.76 11.73 -34.09
CA ARG A 155 16.37 12.45 -35.22
C ARG A 155 17.69 11.83 -35.65
N ASN A 156 18.55 11.46 -34.70
CA ASN A 156 19.82 10.81 -34.99
C ASN A 156 19.60 9.40 -35.57
N LEU A 157 18.63 8.67 -35.02
CA LEU A 157 18.26 7.35 -35.54
C LEU A 157 17.76 7.45 -36.99
N ASP A 158 16.87 8.39 -37.28
CA ASP A 158 16.31 8.62 -38.62
C ASP A 158 17.40 9.00 -39.63
N ALA A 159 18.34 9.86 -39.24
CA ALA A 159 19.49 10.23 -40.07
C ALA A 159 20.34 9.00 -40.44
N VAL A 160 20.66 8.14 -39.46
CA VAL A 160 21.48 6.94 -39.67
C VAL A 160 20.74 5.89 -40.51
N LEU A 161 19.44 5.70 -40.27
CA LEU A 161 18.61 4.77 -41.05
C LEU A 161 18.38 5.26 -42.49
N SER A 162 18.44 6.57 -42.72
CA SER A 162 18.32 7.15 -44.07
C SER A 162 19.64 7.12 -44.85
N GLU A 163 20.79 7.21 -44.16
CA GLU A 163 22.11 7.21 -44.79
C GLU A 163 22.55 5.81 -45.24
N TYR A 164 22.15 4.76 -44.51
CA TYR A 164 22.55 3.38 -44.78
C TYR A 164 21.33 2.46 -44.94
N PRO A 165 21.31 1.56 -45.94
CA PRO A 165 20.17 0.68 -46.21
C PRO A 165 20.13 -0.54 -45.27
N TYR A 166 20.05 -0.31 -43.96
CA TYR A 166 19.93 -1.38 -42.98
C TYR A 166 18.64 -2.17 -43.19
N GLN A 167 18.75 -3.50 -43.24
CA GLN A 167 17.57 -4.37 -43.19
C GLN A 167 17.18 -4.62 -41.72
N ALA A 168 15.97 -5.12 -41.50
CA ALA A 168 15.52 -5.47 -40.14
C ALA A 168 16.44 -6.49 -39.45
N ALA A 169 17.10 -7.36 -40.23
CA ALA A 169 18.07 -8.33 -39.72
C ALA A 169 19.39 -7.69 -39.23
N ASP A 170 19.71 -6.48 -39.68
CA ASP A 170 20.96 -5.77 -39.33
C ASP A 170 20.81 -4.89 -38.09
N ILE A 171 19.58 -4.63 -37.65
CA ILE A 171 19.27 -3.77 -36.51
C ILE A 171 19.09 -4.63 -35.27
N TRP A 172 19.99 -4.51 -34.31
CA TRP A 172 19.98 -5.27 -33.06
C TRP A 172 19.78 -4.36 -31.86
N ASN A 173 18.81 -4.71 -31.01
CA ASN A 173 18.68 -4.12 -29.69
C ASN A 173 19.32 -5.06 -28.66
N MET A 174 20.22 -4.53 -27.84
CA MET A 174 20.90 -5.26 -26.76
C MET A 174 20.58 -4.60 -25.43
N ASP A 175 20.18 -5.38 -24.43
CA ASP A 175 19.98 -4.91 -23.07
C ASP A 175 20.57 -5.88 -22.05
N GLU A 176 20.98 -5.33 -20.90
CA GLU A 176 21.58 -6.08 -19.80
C GLU A 176 20.67 -6.04 -18.58
N THR A 177 20.32 -7.24 -18.08
CA THR A 177 19.54 -7.38 -16.84
C THR A 177 20.39 -8.02 -15.75
N GLY A 178 20.37 -7.43 -14.56
CA GLY A 178 21.06 -7.93 -13.38
C GLY A 178 20.13 -8.76 -12.49
N PHE A 179 20.56 -9.97 -12.12
CA PHE A 179 19.94 -10.82 -11.13
C PHE A 179 20.81 -10.84 -9.87
N SER A 180 20.22 -10.46 -8.75
CA SER A 180 20.86 -10.62 -7.44
C SER A 180 20.70 -12.06 -6.97
N THR A 181 21.80 -12.70 -6.56
CA THR A 181 21.76 -14.00 -5.90
C THR A 181 21.31 -13.93 -4.44
N VAL A 182 21.14 -12.72 -3.88
CA VAL A 182 20.59 -12.51 -2.54
C VAL A 182 19.06 -12.60 -2.58
N PRO A 183 18.42 -13.47 -1.78
CA PRO A 183 16.97 -13.55 -1.71
C PRO A 183 16.37 -12.22 -1.23
N THR A 184 15.76 -11.47 -2.14
CA THR A 184 15.00 -10.25 -1.80
C THR A 184 13.56 -10.64 -1.45
N ASN A 185 13.38 -11.55 -0.49
CA ASN A 185 12.04 -11.86 0.03
C ASN A 185 11.84 -11.11 1.34
N ILE A 186 11.63 -9.80 1.23
CA ILE A 186 11.18 -8.96 2.33
C ILE A 186 9.84 -8.37 1.91
N GLY A 187 8.76 -8.88 2.52
CA GLY A 187 7.48 -8.21 2.77
C GLY A 187 6.76 -7.49 1.61
N LYS A 188 5.49 -7.85 1.38
CA LYS A 188 4.59 -7.12 0.47
C LYS A 188 4.52 -5.64 0.83
N VAL A 189 4.75 -4.79 -0.16
CA VAL A 189 4.48 -3.37 -0.04
C VAL A 189 3.24 -3.06 -0.89
N ILE A 190 2.27 -2.42 -0.26
CA ILE A 190 0.95 -2.09 -0.85
C ILE A 190 1.20 -1.32 -2.12
N SER A 191 0.38 -1.49 -3.19
CA SER A 191 0.47 -0.76 -4.47
C SER A 191 -0.92 -0.53 -5.25
N THR A 192 -1.20 0.57 -6.04
CA THR A 192 -2.20 0.84 -7.18
C THR A 192 -2.59 -0.30 -8.13
N ARG A 193 -3.80 -0.84 -7.99
CA ARG A 193 -4.29 -2.00 -8.75
C ARG A 193 -4.06 -1.86 -10.27
N GLY A 194 -3.09 -2.61 -10.82
CA GLY A 194 -2.74 -2.61 -12.25
C GLY A 194 -1.26 -2.35 -12.58
N MET A 195 -0.47 -1.75 -11.67
CA MET A 195 0.95 -1.47 -11.92
C MET A 195 1.87 -2.61 -11.45
N ARG A 196 2.61 -3.25 -12.37
CA ARG A 196 3.42 -4.46 -12.08
C ARG A 196 4.72 -4.22 -11.30
N ARG A 197 5.10 -2.98 -10.99
CA ARG A 197 6.51 -2.62 -10.82
C ARG A 197 6.69 -1.55 -9.71
N VAL A 198 7.54 -1.87 -8.70
CA VAL A 198 7.59 -1.34 -7.31
C VAL A 198 8.99 -1.62 -6.68
N GLY A 199 9.77 -0.63 -6.21
CA GLY A 199 11.22 -0.80 -5.86
C GLY A 199 11.64 -0.60 -4.39
N GLN A 200 12.74 -1.22 -3.92
CA GLN A 200 13.23 -1.22 -2.53
C GLN A 200 14.79 -1.28 -2.43
N ILE A 201 15.39 -0.76 -1.34
CA ILE A 201 16.83 -0.92 -1.00
C ILE A 201 17.01 -2.13 -0.05
N SER A 202 17.91 -3.07 -0.39
CA SER A 202 18.24 -4.26 0.40
C SER A 202 19.64 -4.20 1.05
N ALA A 203 19.77 -4.83 2.22
CA ALA A 203 20.98 -4.89 3.04
C ALA A 203 22.08 -5.79 2.45
N GLN A 204 23.29 -5.51 2.93
CA GLN A 204 24.61 -5.83 2.40
C GLN A 204 25.08 -7.25 2.76
N GLU A 205 24.62 -8.26 2.02
CA GLU A 205 25.42 -9.47 1.79
C GLU A 205 25.84 -9.47 0.32
N ARG A 206 27.15 -9.56 0.03
CA ARG A 206 27.68 -9.55 -1.34
C ARG A 206 27.34 -10.87 -2.03
N GLY A 207 26.08 -11.05 -2.42
CA GLY A 207 25.73 -12.00 -3.46
C GLY A 207 26.39 -11.56 -4.77
N SER A 208 26.97 -12.51 -5.51
CA SER A 208 27.46 -12.23 -6.86
C SER A 208 26.29 -11.79 -7.74
N MET A 209 26.49 -10.70 -8.48
CA MET A 209 25.47 -10.20 -9.40
C MET A 209 25.65 -10.91 -10.73
N ILE A 210 24.71 -11.80 -11.05
CA ILE A 210 24.67 -12.44 -12.37
C ILE A 210 24.03 -11.42 -13.31
N ARG A 211 24.75 -11.01 -14.34
CA ARG A 211 24.19 -10.18 -15.41
C ARG A 211 23.95 -11.04 -16.63
N MET A 212 22.82 -10.83 -17.27
CA MET A 212 22.45 -11.45 -18.52
C MET A 212 22.32 -10.37 -19.58
N ALA A 213 23.12 -10.49 -20.64
CA ALA A 213 22.99 -9.69 -21.85
C ALA A 213 22.14 -10.46 -22.87
N LEU A 214 21.09 -9.81 -23.35
CA LEU A 214 20.20 -10.31 -24.40
C LEU A 214 20.29 -9.39 -25.60
N ALA A 215 20.35 -9.97 -26.80
CA ALA A 215 20.29 -9.21 -28.04
C ALA A 215 19.25 -9.82 -28.98
N VAL A 216 18.37 -8.96 -29.52
CA VAL A 216 17.29 -9.34 -30.43
C VAL A 216 17.32 -8.40 -31.64
N SER A 217 17.27 -8.98 -32.84
CA SER A 217 17.17 -8.23 -34.10
C SER A 217 15.75 -7.74 -34.35
N ALA A 218 15.58 -6.70 -35.16
CA ALA A 218 14.26 -6.19 -35.55
C ALA A 218 13.45 -7.21 -36.38
N ASP A 219 14.11 -8.20 -36.99
CA ASP A 219 13.48 -9.33 -37.71
C ASP A 219 13.10 -10.51 -36.79
N GLY A 220 13.35 -10.40 -35.48
CA GLY A 220 12.95 -11.38 -34.48
C GLY A 220 13.97 -12.49 -34.19
N ASN A 221 15.14 -12.49 -34.85
CA ASN A 221 16.26 -13.36 -34.47
C ASN A 221 16.85 -12.93 -33.12
N SER A 222 17.38 -13.88 -32.35
CA SER A 222 18.01 -13.63 -31.05
C SER A 222 19.39 -14.27 -30.95
N ILE A 223 20.34 -13.60 -30.32
CA ILE A 223 21.63 -14.20 -29.95
C ILE A 223 21.45 -14.91 -28.60
N PRO A 224 22.05 -16.10 -28.40
CA PRO A 224 22.00 -16.79 -27.11
C PRO A 224 22.40 -15.87 -25.95
N PRO A 225 21.69 -15.91 -24.82
CA PRO A 225 21.96 -15.03 -23.69
C PRO A 225 23.40 -15.18 -23.19
N PHE A 226 24.10 -14.06 -23.03
CA PHE A 226 25.44 -14.05 -22.45
C PHE A 226 25.36 -13.76 -20.96
N PHE A 227 25.95 -14.63 -20.14
CA PHE A 227 25.96 -14.46 -18.68
C PHE A 227 27.35 -14.03 -18.22
N SER A 228 27.42 -12.96 -17.43
CA SER A 228 28.62 -12.53 -16.73
C SER A 228 28.36 -12.46 -15.22
N VAL A 229 29.39 -12.73 -14.42
CA VAL A 229 29.31 -12.68 -12.96
C VAL A 229 30.29 -11.62 -12.47
N ARG A 230 29.83 -10.73 -11.58
CA ARG A 230 30.66 -9.71 -10.93
C ARG A 230 30.46 -9.72 -9.43
#